data_AF-A0A965GV96-F1
#
_entry.id   AF-A0A965GV96-F1
#
_cell.length_a   1.000
_cell.length_b   1.000
_cell.length_c   1.000
_cell.angle_alpha   90.00
_cell.angle_beta   90.00
_cell.angle_gamma   90.00
#
_symmetry.space_group_name_H-M   'P 1'
#
loop_
_entity.id
_entity.type
_entity.pdbx_description
1 polymer ?
#
loop_
_entity_poly.entity_id
_entity_poly.type
_entity_poly.pdbx_seq_one_letter_code
_entity_poly.pdbx_strand_id
1 'polypeptide(L)'
;MSVLHDALAYANKGVRVIPIKPGGKYPPIEGWQNAATNEPTRINEWFNGPYKNCGVGIATGKFGDRYLIVIDIDDRQQFSGSETLYDLEQIHGKL
;
A
#
# COMPACT_ATOMS: atom_id res chain seq x y z
N MET A 1 9.87 -2.48 -14.46
CA MET A 1 8.41 -2.26 -14.38
C MET A 1 8.16 -0.80 -13.99
N SER A 2 7.08 -0.19 -14.45
CA SER A 2 6.75 1.22 -14.13
C SER A 2 5.81 1.30 -12.92
N VAL A 3 5.79 2.44 -12.22
CA VAL A 3 4.87 2.65 -11.09
C VAL A 3 3.41 2.47 -11.51
N LEU A 4 3.04 2.89 -12.72
CA LEU A 4 1.69 2.66 -13.27
C LEU A 4 1.37 1.17 -13.40
N HIS A 5 2.32 0.37 -13.88
CA HIS A 5 2.13 -1.09 -14.00
C HIS A 5 1.86 -1.72 -12.63
N ASP A 6 2.66 -1.37 -11.62
CA ASP A 6 2.51 -1.92 -10.26
C ASP A 6 1.20 -1.45 -9.62
N ALA A 7 0.84 -0.18 -9.79
CA ALA A 7 -0.42 0.39 -9.31
C ALA A 7 -1.64 -0.34 -9.90
N LEU A 8 -1.63 -0.63 -11.20
CA LEU A 8 -2.69 -1.39 -11.87
C LEU A 8 -2.71 -2.86 -11.41
N ALA A 9 -1.55 -3.46 -11.16
CA ALA A 9 -1.47 -4.83 -10.64
C ALA A 9 -2.09 -4.96 -9.24
N TYR A 10 -1.86 -3.98 -8.35
CA TYR A 10 -2.53 -3.90 -7.04
C TYR A 10 -4.04 -3.69 -7.19
N ALA A 11 -4.44 -2.75 -8.06
CA ALA A 11 -5.84 -2.44 -8.31
C ALA A 11 -6.63 -3.65 -8.84
N ASN A 12 -6.03 -4.45 -9.71
CA ASN A 12 -6.62 -5.69 -10.23
C ASN A 12 -6.86 -6.74 -9.13
N LYS A 13 -6.11 -6.68 -8.02
CA LYS A 13 -6.35 -7.50 -6.82
C LYS A 13 -7.37 -6.88 -5.86
N GLY A 14 -8.00 -5.78 -6.25
CA GLY A 14 -8.94 -5.02 -5.41
C GLY A 14 -8.28 -4.13 -4.36
N VAL A 15 -6.95 -3.96 -4.41
CA VAL A 15 -6.21 -3.10 -3.48
C VAL A 15 -6.32 -1.65 -3.95
N ARG A 16 -6.70 -0.75 -3.02
CA ARG A 16 -6.77 0.68 -3.31
C ARG A 16 -5.39 1.31 -3.21
N VAL A 17 -5.03 2.07 -4.24
CA VAL A 17 -3.75 2.76 -4.35
C VAL A 17 -3.92 4.28 -4.32
N ILE A 18 -2.85 4.97 -3.99
CA ILE A 18 -2.76 6.43 -3.96
C ILE A 18 -1.34 6.86 -4.40
N PRO A 19 -1.15 7.98 -5.12
CA PRO A 19 0.19 8.48 -5.42
C PRO A 19 0.90 8.92 -4.13
N ILE A 20 2.23 8.77 -4.08
CA ILE A 20 3.06 9.30 -2.99
C ILE A 20 4.26 10.06 -3.55
N LYS A 21 4.52 11.27 -3.03
CA LYS A 21 5.64 12.10 -3.52
C LYS A 21 6.98 11.42 -3.21
N PRO A 22 7.95 11.44 -4.13
CA PRO A 22 9.30 10.94 -3.85
C PRO A 22 9.91 11.63 -2.62
N GLY A 23 10.54 10.85 -1.74
CA GLY A 23 11.10 11.34 -0.49
C GLY A 23 10.06 11.77 0.57
N GLY A 24 8.77 11.76 0.23
CA GLY A 24 7.68 12.03 1.16
C GLY A 24 7.15 10.74 1.80
N LYS A 25 6.55 10.87 2.98
CA LYS A 25 5.81 9.79 3.66
C LYS A 25 4.30 10.07 3.75
N TYR A 26 3.80 10.97 2.91
CA TYR A 26 2.39 11.38 2.92
C TYR A 26 1.87 11.58 1.49
N PRO A 27 0.67 11.05 1.15
CA PRO A 27 0.06 11.27 -0.16
C PRO A 27 -0.22 12.75 -0.45
N PRO A 28 -0.03 13.23 -1.68
CA PRO A 28 -0.21 14.65 -2.01
C PRO A 28 -1.68 15.06 -2.21
N ILE A 29 -2.62 14.13 -2.10
CA ILE A 29 -4.05 14.35 -2.29
C ILE A 29 -4.69 14.59 -0.92
N GLU A 30 -5.39 15.72 -0.75
CA GLU A 30 -6.16 15.98 0.46
C GLU A 30 -7.28 14.95 0.63
N GLY A 31 -7.50 14.47 1.86
CA GLY A 31 -8.47 13.40 2.11
C GLY A 31 -8.12 12.09 1.39
N TRP A 32 -6.81 11.79 1.25
CA TRP A 32 -6.30 10.67 0.47
C TRP A 32 -6.94 9.31 0.81
N GLN A 33 -7.41 9.11 2.04
CA GLN A 33 -8.07 7.86 2.46
C GLN A 33 -9.34 7.58 1.64
N ASN A 34 -10.06 8.63 1.27
CA ASN A 34 -11.27 8.57 0.44
C ASN A 34 -10.94 8.62 -1.05
N ALA A 35 -9.85 9.30 -1.42
CA ALA A 35 -9.43 9.40 -2.82
C ALA A 35 -8.79 8.11 -3.35
N ALA A 36 -8.12 7.34 -2.47
CA ALA A 36 -7.48 6.09 -2.81
C ALA A 36 -8.44 5.14 -3.53
N THR A 37 -7.98 4.54 -4.62
CA THR A 37 -8.85 3.87 -5.58
C THR A 37 -8.23 2.60 -6.14
N ASN A 38 -9.07 1.66 -6.56
CA ASN A 38 -8.70 0.52 -7.38
C ASN A 38 -9.27 0.64 -8.81
N GLU A 39 -9.80 1.81 -9.19
CA GLU A 39 -10.36 2.05 -10.52
C GLU A 39 -9.25 2.32 -11.56
N PRO A 40 -9.08 1.46 -12.58
CA PRO A 40 -7.99 1.58 -13.55
C PRO A 40 -7.94 2.92 -14.28
N THR A 41 -9.10 3.50 -14.61
CA THR A 41 -9.18 4.79 -15.32
C THR A 41 -8.53 5.91 -14.51
N ARG A 42 -8.89 6.05 -13.23
CA ARG A 42 -8.33 7.08 -12.34
C ARG A 42 -6.84 6.87 -12.10
N ILE A 43 -6.40 5.62 -11.99
CA ILE A 43 -4.98 5.28 -11.82
C ILE A 43 -4.18 5.69 -13.07
N ASN A 44 -4.71 5.41 -14.27
CA ASN A 44 -4.10 5.85 -15.52
C ASN A 44 -4.00 7.37 -15.60
N GLU A 45 -5.06 8.10 -15.25
CA GLU A 45 -5.06 9.57 -15.22
C GLU A 45 -3.99 10.12 -14.29
N TRP A 46 -3.85 9.55 -13.09
CA TRP A 46 -2.85 9.99 -12.12
C TRP A 46 -1.42 9.79 -12.61
N PHE A 47 -1.08 8.56 -13.02
CA PHE A 47 0.31 8.21 -13.34
C PHE A 47 0.73 8.54 -14.77
N ASN A 48 -0.20 8.87 -15.68
CA ASN A 48 0.13 9.51 -16.96
C ASN A 48 0.05 11.04 -16.90
N GLY A 49 -0.54 11.60 -15.84
CA GLY A 49 -0.75 13.03 -15.69
C GLY A 49 -0.02 13.63 -14.47
N PRO A 50 -0.74 14.25 -13.52
CA PRO A 50 -0.16 15.11 -12.49
C PRO A 50 0.78 14.38 -11.52
N TYR A 51 0.69 13.05 -11.42
CA TYR A 51 1.47 12.24 -10.49
C TYR A 51 2.44 11.28 -11.19
N LYS A 52 2.79 11.53 -12.46
CA LYS A 52 3.70 10.68 -13.25
C LYS A 52 5.06 10.37 -12.61
N ASN A 53 5.54 11.26 -11.74
CA ASN A 53 6.81 11.13 -11.03
C ASN A 53 6.65 10.69 -9.57
N CYS A 54 5.43 10.34 -9.13
CA CYS A 54 5.17 9.84 -7.80
C CYS A 54 5.41 8.33 -7.73
N GLY A 55 5.69 7.83 -6.52
CA GLY A 55 5.56 6.41 -6.21
C GLY A 55 4.09 6.02 -5.99
N VAL A 56 3.87 4.76 -5.63
CA VAL A 56 2.56 4.22 -5.27
C VAL A 56 2.51 3.89 -3.78
N GLY A 57 1.46 4.33 -3.10
CA GLY A 57 1.08 3.91 -1.76
C GLY A 57 -0.19 3.05 -1.80
N ILE A 58 -0.37 2.23 -0.76
CA ILE A 58 -1.56 1.37 -0.58
C ILE A 58 -2.38 1.90 0.59
N ALA A 59 -3.67 2.09 0.39
CA ALA A 59 -4.59 2.47 1.46
C ALA A 59 -5.03 1.23 2.25
N THR A 60 -4.50 1.09 3.47
CA THR A 60 -4.83 0.02 4.41
C THR A 60 -6.09 0.35 5.23
N GLY A 61 -6.55 -0.61 6.05
CA GLY A 61 -7.74 -0.49 6.87
C GLY A 61 -9.02 -0.95 6.18
N LYS A 62 -10.16 -0.49 6.70
CA LYS A 62 -11.48 -0.88 6.20
C LYS A 62 -11.74 -0.25 4.82
N PHE A 63 -12.27 -1.05 3.91
CA PHE A 63 -12.84 -0.58 2.66
C PHE A 63 -14.04 -1.45 2.27
N GLY A 64 -15.22 -0.85 2.27
CA GLY A 64 -16.48 -1.58 2.10
C GLY A 64 -16.65 -2.64 3.18
N ASP A 65 -16.78 -3.89 2.74
CA ASP A 65 -16.89 -5.10 3.54
C ASP A 65 -15.54 -5.79 3.83
N ARG A 66 -14.43 -5.25 3.32
CA ARG A 66 -13.09 -5.83 3.45
C ARG A 66 -12.19 -5.01 4.36
N TYR A 67 -11.18 -5.67 4.92
CA TYR A 67 -10.06 -5.05 5.62
C TYR A 67 -8.75 -5.46 4.94
N LEU A 68 -7.87 -4.49 4.71
CA LEU A 68 -6.48 -4.76 4.38
C LEU A 68 -5.60 -4.40 5.57
N ILE A 69 -4.95 -5.38 6.14
CA ILE A 69 -3.97 -5.21 7.22
C ILE A 69 -2.59 -5.51 6.63
N VAL A 70 -1.61 -4.70 7.03
CA VAL A 70 -0.20 -4.90 6.65
C VAL A 70 0.58 -5.06 7.96
N ILE A 71 1.37 -6.12 8.03
CA ILE A 71 2.34 -6.34 9.10
C ILE A 71 3.69 -6.07 8.47
N ASP A 72 4.32 -4.98 8.91
CA ASP A 72 5.65 -4.59 8.46
C ASP A 72 6.68 -5.33 9.32
N ILE A 73 7.44 -6.22 8.69
CA ILE A 73 8.38 -7.14 9.36
C ILE A 73 9.77 -6.86 8.83
N ASP A 74 10.63 -6.37 9.70
CA ASP A 74 12.02 -6.08 9.38
C ASP A 74 12.98 -6.68 10.42
N ASP A 75 14.04 -7.30 9.92
CA ASP A 75 15.15 -7.75 10.75
C ASP A 75 16.27 -6.70 10.76
N ARG A 76 16.71 -6.32 11.96
CA ARG A 76 17.80 -5.38 12.23
C ARG A 76 18.83 -6.05 13.14
N GLN A 77 20.04 -5.50 13.20
CA GLN A 77 21.14 -6.09 14.00
C GLN A 77 20.77 -6.44 15.44
N GLN A 78 19.95 -5.64 16.11
CA GLN A 78 19.57 -5.83 17.51
C GLN A 78 18.16 -6.39 17.71
N PHE A 79 17.34 -6.43 16.64
CA PHE A 79 15.92 -6.78 16.73
C PHE A 79 15.53 -7.62 15.52
N SER A 80 14.98 -8.81 15.74
CA SER A 80 14.40 -9.61 14.66
C SER A 80 12.87 -9.53 14.67
N GLY A 81 12.32 -8.84 13.67
CA GLY A 81 10.88 -8.86 13.40
C GLY A 81 10.40 -10.26 13.03
N SER A 82 11.24 -11.06 12.35
CA SER A 82 10.92 -12.44 11.99
C SER A 82 10.77 -13.35 13.20
N GLU A 83 11.67 -13.27 14.19
CA GLU A 83 11.53 -14.00 15.46
C GLU A 83 10.29 -13.54 16.23
N THR A 84 10.03 -12.23 16.26
CA THR A 84 8.84 -11.68 16.93
C THR A 84 7.54 -12.15 16.27
N LEU A 85 7.49 -12.23 14.94
CA LEU A 85 6.35 -12.81 14.22
C LEU A 85 6.20 -14.30 14.58
N TYR A 86 7.30 -15.05 14.55
CA TYR A 86 7.28 -16.48 14.88
C TYR A 86 6.69 -16.75 16.27
N ASP A 87 7.12 -15.98 17.27
CA ASP A 87 6.58 -16.08 18.64
C ASP A 87 5.08 -15.74 18.70
N LEU A 88 4.64 -14.71 17.97
CA LEU A 88 3.23 -14.36 17.86
C LEU A 88 2.40 -15.51 17.26
N GLU A 89 2.92 -16.15 16.21
CA GLU A 89 2.27 -17.30 15.56
C GLU A 89 2.22 -18.55 16.47
N GLN A 90 3.16 -18.72 17.40
CA GLN A 90 3.08 -19.82 18.39
C GLN A 90 1.89 -19.65 19.35
N ILE A 91 1.54 -18.40 19.66
CA ILE A 91 0.44 -18.08 20.59
C ILE A 91 -0.91 -18.11 19.87
N HIS A 92 -0.97 -17.61 18.63
CA HIS A 92 -2.24 -17.32 17.95
C HIS A 92 -2.50 -18.17 16.70
N GLY A 93 -1.55 -19.01 16.29
CA GLY A 93 -1.58 -19.73 15.02
C GLY A 93 -0.94 -18.94 13.88
N LYS A 94 -0.62 -19.65 12.79
CA LYS A 94 -0.01 -19.05 11.61
C LYS A 94 -0.94 -18.07 10.92
N LEU A 95 -0.36 -16.99 10.40
CA LEU A 95 -1.04 -16.02 9.53
C LEU A 95 -1.25 -16.56 8.11
#